data_AF-A0A090WE74-F1
#
_entry.id   AF-A0A090WE74-F1
#
_cell.length_a   1.000
_cell.length_b   1.000
_cell.length_c   1.000
_cell.angle_alpha   90.00
_cell.angle_beta   90.00
_cell.angle_gamma   90.00
#
_symmetry.space_group_name_H-M   'P 1'
#
loop_
_entity.id
_entity.type
_entity.pdbx_description
1 polymer ?
#
loop_
_entity_poly.entity_id
_entity_poly.type
_entity_poly.pdbx_seq_one_letter_code
_entity_poly.pdbx_strand_id
1 'polypeptide(L)'
;MYNQKGELSIEIIEGAQIDKSNTQQVAIVNKSTHFNPVDLVCAVRDYKGEKFNLLDFCDEQTGFITHKSRLGMDIKAQELPGLWNGGMAYWNSVFVEVPLITFNPVKTVNDLLKPAHQN
;
A
#
# COMPACT_ATOMS: atom_id res chain seq x y z
N MET A 1 1.67 0.03 -13.51
CA MET A 1 3.13 0.26 -13.35
C MET A 1 3.84 -0.71 -14.28
N TYR A 2 5.02 -0.37 -14.79
CA TYR A 2 5.83 -1.37 -15.48
C TYR A 2 6.72 -2.04 -14.44
N ASN A 3 6.61 -3.37 -14.32
CA ASN A 3 7.50 -4.12 -13.43
C ASN A 3 8.92 -4.18 -14.03
N GLN A 4 9.87 -4.82 -13.33
CA GLN A 4 11.25 -4.94 -13.80
C GLN A 4 11.40 -5.68 -15.15
N LYS A 5 10.37 -6.42 -15.58
CA LYS A 5 10.33 -7.11 -16.87
C LYS A 5 9.71 -6.26 -17.98
N GLY A 6 9.30 -5.02 -17.69
CA GLY A 6 8.61 -4.14 -18.64
C GLY A 6 7.16 -4.53 -18.89
N GLU A 7 6.56 -5.36 -18.01
CA GLU A 7 5.17 -5.78 -18.11
C GLU A 7 4.26 -4.79 -17.36
N LEU A 8 3.10 -4.50 -17.92
CA LEU A 8 2.11 -3.64 -17.28
C LEU A 8 1.38 -4.41 -16.17
N SER A 9 1.61 -4.02 -14.91
CA SER A 9 0.94 -4.52 -13.71
C SER A 9 -0.02 -3.48 -13.12
N ILE A 10 -1.05 -3.95 -12.43
CA ILE A 10 -1.87 -3.12 -11.53
C ILE A 10 -1.30 -3.29 -10.12
N GLU A 11 -1.02 -2.17 -9.45
CA GLU A 11 -0.36 -2.15 -8.14
C GLU A 11 -1.02 -1.12 -7.23
N ILE A 12 -0.84 -1.30 -5.93
CA ILE A 12 -1.20 -0.31 -4.91
C ILE A 12 0.03 0.58 -4.71
N ILE A 13 -0.16 1.89 -4.78
CA ILE A 13 0.93 2.85 -4.68
C ILE A 13 0.76 3.66 -3.40
N GLU A 14 1.84 3.84 -2.65
CA GLU A 14 1.81 4.74 -1.49
C GLU A 14 1.99 6.20 -1.88
N GLY A 15 1.39 7.09 -1.08
CA GLY A 15 1.57 8.53 -1.21
C GLY A 15 3.03 8.99 -1.21
N ALA A 16 3.91 8.25 -0.54
CA ALA A 16 5.35 8.54 -0.49
C ALA A 16 6.09 8.22 -1.81
N GLN A 17 5.53 7.35 -2.65
CA GLN A 17 6.10 6.98 -3.96
C GLN A 17 5.65 7.93 -5.08
N ILE A 18 4.70 8.83 -4.80
CA ILE A 18 4.20 9.81 -5.77
C ILE A 18 5.10 11.04 -5.76
N ASP A 19 5.68 11.35 -6.91
CA ASP A 19 6.43 12.58 -7.12
C ASP A 19 5.47 13.77 -7.25
N LYS A 20 5.36 14.55 -6.17
CA LYS A 20 4.50 15.75 -6.12
C LYS A 20 5.00 16.90 -6.98
N SER A 21 6.26 16.87 -7.44
CA SER A 21 6.78 17.85 -8.40
C SER A 21 6.37 17.50 -9.84
N ASN A 22 5.99 16.24 -10.10
CA ASN A 22 5.50 15.79 -11.38
C ASN A 22 3.99 16.08 -11.54
N THR A 23 3.68 17.10 -12.36
CA THR A 23 2.31 17.55 -12.59
C THR A 23 1.40 16.47 -13.19
N GLN A 24 1.94 15.52 -13.96
CA GLN A 24 1.17 14.41 -14.51
C GLN A 24 0.76 13.42 -13.41
N GLN A 25 1.69 13.04 -12.53
CA GLN A 25 1.38 12.15 -11.41
C GLN A 25 0.36 12.77 -10.45
N VAL A 26 0.52 14.07 -10.15
CA VAL A 26 -0.45 14.81 -9.32
C VAL A 26 -1.84 14.81 -9.98
N ALA A 27 -1.93 15.01 -11.29
CA ALA A 27 -3.20 14.96 -12.00
C ALA A 27 -3.86 13.58 -11.98
N ILE A 28 -3.08 12.50 -12.03
CA ILE A 28 -3.58 11.11 -11.91
C ILE A 28 -4.16 10.88 -10.52
N VAL A 29 -3.43 11.25 -9.46
CA VAL A 29 -3.87 11.07 -8.08
C VAL A 29 -5.13 11.88 -7.79
N ASN A 30 -5.21 13.13 -8.27
CA ASN A 30 -6.41 13.95 -8.08
C ASN A 30 -7.65 13.41 -8.80
N LYS A 31 -7.47 12.50 -9.78
CA LYS A 31 -8.55 11.84 -10.52
C LYS A 31 -8.80 10.41 -10.04
N SER A 32 -8.04 9.90 -9.07
CA SER A 32 -8.24 8.54 -8.59
C SER A 32 -9.59 8.42 -7.89
N THR A 33 -10.29 7.32 -8.16
CA THR A 33 -11.63 7.03 -7.63
C THR A 33 -11.62 6.03 -6.48
N HIS A 34 -10.52 5.30 -6.33
CA HIS A 34 -10.37 4.21 -5.37
C HIS A 34 -9.17 4.46 -4.47
N PHE A 35 -9.26 4.01 -3.23
CA PHE A 35 -8.15 3.92 -2.30
C PHE A 35 -8.19 2.54 -1.64
N ASN A 36 -7.04 2.04 -1.21
CA ASN A 36 -6.98 0.77 -0.47
C ASN A 36 -7.19 1.04 1.03
N PRO A 37 -8.22 0.49 1.68
CA PRO A 37 -8.42 0.58 3.13
C PRO A 37 -7.47 -0.31 3.95
N VAL A 38 -6.60 -1.08 3.30
CA VAL A 38 -5.74 -2.11 3.88
C VAL A 38 -6.52 -3.38 4.28
N ASP A 39 -7.66 -3.59 3.64
CA ASP A 39 -8.41 -4.86 3.73
C ASP A 39 -7.85 -5.84 2.69
N LEU A 40 -7.00 -6.76 3.14
CA LEU A 40 -6.27 -7.71 2.29
C LEU A 40 -6.56 -9.15 2.69
N VAL A 41 -6.77 -10.01 1.69
CA VAL A 41 -6.84 -11.46 1.85
C VAL A 41 -5.68 -12.08 1.07
N CYS A 42 -4.75 -12.72 1.78
CA CYS A 42 -3.52 -13.24 1.19
C CYS A 42 -3.52 -14.78 1.16
N ALA A 43 -3.44 -15.37 -0.03
CA ALA A 43 -3.20 -16.80 -0.20
C ALA A 43 -1.68 -17.08 -0.12
N VAL A 44 -1.22 -17.63 0.99
CA VAL A 44 0.22 -17.90 1.25
C VAL A 44 0.63 -19.34 0.91
N ARG A 45 -0.25 -20.09 0.26
CA ARG A 45 -0.03 -21.48 -0.16
C ARG A 45 -0.47 -21.67 -1.60
N ASP A 46 0.22 -22.58 -2.28
CA ASP A 46 -0.11 -22.96 -3.65
C ASP A 46 -1.35 -23.88 -3.71
N TYR A 47 -1.73 -24.28 -4.92
CA TYR A 47 -2.88 -25.15 -5.16
C TYR A 47 -2.73 -26.57 -4.59
N LYS A 48 -1.51 -26.96 -4.16
CA LYS A 48 -1.22 -28.23 -3.50
C LYS A 48 -1.17 -28.09 -1.96
N GLY A 49 -1.26 -26.87 -1.44
CA GLY A 49 -1.16 -26.57 -0.01
C GLY A 49 0.27 -26.27 0.46
N GLU A 50 1.25 -26.25 -0.44
CA GLU A 50 2.65 -25.94 -0.10
C GLU A 50 2.81 -24.43 0.14
N LYS A 51 3.61 -24.06 1.14
CA LYS A 51 3.82 -22.64 1.46
C LYS A 51 4.72 -22.00 0.40
N PHE A 52 4.35 -20.80 -0.02
CA PHE A 52 5.27 -19.95 -0.77
C PHE A 52 6.36 -19.40 0.15
N ASN A 53 7.58 -19.28 -0.37
CA ASN A 53 8.58 -18.41 0.24
C ASN A 53 8.30 -16.96 -0.21
N LEU A 54 7.67 -16.17 0.65
CA LEU A 54 7.23 -14.81 0.30
C LEU A 54 8.40 -13.86 -0.02
N LEU A 55 9.61 -14.17 0.45
CA LEU A 55 10.81 -13.38 0.14
C LEU A 55 11.17 -13.42 -1.35
N ASP A 56 10.77 -14.48 -2.07
CA ASP A 56 10.99 -14.58 -3.52
C ASP A 56 10.09 -13.62 -4.31
N PHE A 57 9.13 -12.99 -3.65
CA PHE A 57 8.14 -12.08 -4.22
C PHE A 57 8.27 -10.66 -3.64
N CYS A 58 9.49 -10.29 -3.23
CA CYS A 58 9.84 -8.96 -2.77
C CYS A 58 10.68 -8.24 -3.83
N ASP A 59 10.32 -7.01 -4.18
CA ASP A 59 11.16 -6.13 -5.00
C ASP A 59 11.97 -5.18 -4.11
N GLU A 60 13.23 -5.52 -3.86
CA GLU A 60 14.15 -4.74 -3.01
C GLU A 60 14.39 -3.30 -3.51
N GLN A 61 14.16 -3.01 -4.80
CA GLN A 61 14.38 -1.66 -5.36
C GLN A 61 13.25 -0.69 -5.03
N THR A 62 12.12 -1.18 -4.53
CA THR A 62 10.95 -0.36 -4.19
C THR A 62 11.04 0.29 -2.81
N GLY A 63 12.09 -0.04 -2.03
CA GLY A 63 12.38 0.66 -0.79
C GLY A 63 12.60 2.16 -1.01
N PHE A 64 12.15 2.97 -0.07
CA PHE A 64 12.16 4.43 -0.21
C PHE A 64 12.64 5.11 1.07
N ILE A 65 13.12 6.35 0.94
CA ILE A 65 13.54 7.15 2.07
C ILE A 65 12.37 7.99 2.56
N THR A 66 12.03 7.82 3.83
CA THR A 66 11.05 8.67 4.51
C THR A 66 11.74 9.66 5.44
N HIS A 67 11.11 10.83 5.57
CA HIS A 67 11.50 11.84 6.54
C HIS A 67 10.59 11.73 7.75
N LYS A 68 11.17 11.47 8.92
CA LYS A 68 10.44 11.35 10.18
C LYS A 68 11.03 12.33 11.19
N SER A 69 10.22 12.75 12.16
CA SER A 69 10.72 13.47 13.33
C SER A 69 10.74 12.52 14.52
N ARG A 70 11.87 12.41 15.21
CA ARG A 70 11.99 11.63 16.45
C ARG A 70 12.63 12.50 17.52
N LEU A 71 11.90 12.71 18.61
CA LEU A 71 12.33 13.58 19.72
C LEU A 71 12.69 15.00 19.26
N GLY A 72 11.95 15.55 18.29
CA GLY A 72 12.20 16.88 17.73
C GLY A 72 13.38 16.96 16.75
N MET A 73 14.06 15.85 16.45
CA MET A 73 15.10 15.78 15.44
C MET A 73 14.56 15.19 14.14
N ASP A 74 14.90 15.82 13.02
CA ASP A 74 14.62 15.28 11.70
C ASP A 74 15.57 14.12 11.40
N ILE A 75 15.00 12.98 11.05
CA ILE A 75 15.72 11.77 10.68
C ILE A 75 15.28 11.32 9.29
N LYS A 76 16.21 10.73 8.56
CA LYS A 76 15.92 9.96 7.36
C LYS A 76 15.86 8.49 7.75
N ALA A 77 14.79 7.81 7.36
CA ALA A 77 14.62 6.38 7.54
C ALA A 77 14.55 5.71 6.17
N GLN A 78 15.23 4.58 6.01
CA GLN A 78 15.02 3.71 4.86
C GLN A 78 13.89 2.74 5.21
N GLU A 79 12.80 2.82 4.45
CA GLU A 79 11.71 1.87 4.54
C GLU A 79 11.96 0.77 3.52
N LEU A 80 12.02 -0.47 4.02
CA LEU A 80 12.06 -1.65 3.18
C LEU A 80 10.73 -1.80 2.43
N PRO A 81 10.71 -2.55 1.32
CA PRO A 81 9.47 -2.83 0.60
C PRO A 81 8.38 -3.32 1.55
N GLY A 82 7.30 -2.56 1.64
CA GLY A 82 6.13 -2.93 2.43
C GLY A 82 5.22 -3.83 1.63
N LEU A 83 4.22 -4.42 2.29
CA LEU A 83 3.41 -5.48 1.71
C LEU A 83 2.81 -5.10 0.35
N TRP A 84 2.37 -3.85 0.15
CA TRP A 84 1.72 -3.41 -1.09
C TRP A 84 2.60 -2.54 -1.99
N ASN A 85 3.72 -2.03 -1.48
CA ASN A 85 4.72 -1.26 -2.22
C ASN A 85 6.02 -2.07 -2.36
N GLY A 86 5.88 -3.25 -2.96
CA GLY A 86 6.98 -4.09 -3.43
C GLY A 86 7.21 -5.39 -2.65
N GLY A 87 6.71 -5.53 -1.42
CA GLY A 87 6.73 -6.79 -0.66
C GLY A 87 5.77 -7.87 -1.20
N MET A 88 4.86 -7.49 -2.10
CA MET A 88 4.00 -8.39 -2.88
C MET A 88 4.29 -8.33 -4.40
N ALA A 89 5.53 -8.00 -4.77
CA ALA A 89 5.91 -7.96 -6.17
C ALA A 89 5.58 -9.28 -6.87
N TYR A 90 5.01 -9.19 -8.08
CA TYR A 90 4.63 -10.35 -8.89
C TYR A 90 3.49 -11.23 -8.33
N TRP A 91 2.77 -10.79 -7.29
CA TRP A 91 1.59 -11.51 -6.82
C TRP A 91 0.44 -11.41 -7.82
N ASN A 92 -0.28 -12.53 -8.00
CA ASN A 92 -1.57 -12.53 -8.68
C ASN A 92 -2.58 -11.78 -7.82
N SER A 93 -2.92 -10.56 -8.22
CA SER A 93 -3.72 -9.63 -7.41
C SER A 93 -5.07 -9.38 -8.08
N VAL A 94 -6.14 -9.40 -7.27
CA VAL A 94 -7.50 -9.06 -7.70
C VAL A 94 -8.00 -7.92 -6.81
N PHE A 95 -8.48 -6.86 -7.45
CA PHE A 95 -9.05 -5.70 -6.77
C PHE A 95 -10.58 -5.83 -6.74
N VAL A 96 -11.15 -5.71 -5.56
CA VAL A 96 -12.60 -5.82 -5.33
C VAL A 96 -13.08 -4.54 -4.69
N GLU A 97 -14.06 -3.89 -5.31
CA GLU A 97 -14.75 -2.75 -4.71
C GLU A 97 -15.73 -3.25 -3.65
N VAL A 98 -15.70 -2.61 -2.47
CA VAL A 98 -16.55 -2.96 -1.34
C VAL A 98 -17.34 -1.73 -0.87
N PRO A 99 -18.52 -1.91 -0.26
CA PRO A 99 -19.31 -0.79 0.25
C PRO A 99 -18.55 0.01 1.31
N LEU A 100 -18.66 1.35 1.29
CA LEU A 100 -17.93 2.24 2.20
C LEU A 100 -18.12 1.91 3.70
N ILE A 101 -19.26 1.33 4.08
CA ILE A 101 -19.56 0.91 5.46
C ILE A 101 -18.59 -0.14 6.01
N THR A 102 -17.88 -0.89 5.16
CA THR A 102 -16.86 -1.85 5.61
C THR A 102 -15.61 -1.15 6.14
N PHE A 103 -15.40 0.12 5.81
CA PHE A 103 -14.24 0.90 6.20
C PHE A 103 -14.57 1.96 7.26
N ASN A 104 -14.19 1.69 8.52
CA ASN A 104 -14.38 2.60 9.65
C ASN A 104 -13.02 2.98 10.26
N PRO A 105 -12.24 3.89 9.66
CA PRO A 105 -10.93 4.25 10.17
C PRO A 105 -11.02 5.21 11.36
N VAL A 106 -10.08 5.06 12.30
CA VAL A 106 -9.86 6.00 13.41
C VAL A 106 -8.54 6.73 13.15
N LYS A 107 -8.60 8.01 12.76
CA LYS A 107 -7.41 8.85 12.49
C LYS A 107 -7.17 9.90 13.56
N THR A 108 -8.23 10.32 14.24
CA THR A 108 -8.23 11.32 15.32
C THR A 108 -8.99 10.76 16.52
N VAL A 109 -8.77 11.34 17.70
CA VAL A 109 -9.51 10.93 18.92
C VAL A 109 -11.02 11.08 18.73
N ASN A 110 -11.47 12.08 17.98
CA ASN A 110 -12.89 12.29 17.70
C ASN A 110 -13.52 11.22 16.81
N ASP A 111 -12.72 10.48 16.02
CA ASP A 111 -13.26 9.39 15.21
C ASP A 111 -13.83 8.27 16.09
N LEU A 112 -13.30 8.09 17.32
CA LEU A 112 -13.82 7.12 18.28
C LEU A 112 -15.27 7.39 18.68
N LEU A 113 -15.74 8.65 18.60
CA LEU A 113 -17.11 9.02 18.96
C LEU A 113 -18.16 8.61 17.91
N LYS A 114 -17.74 8.12 16.75
CA LYS A 114 -18.68 7.66 15.71
C LYS A 114 -19.43 6.41 16.19
N PRO A 115 -20.72 6.23 15.83
CA PRO A 115 -21.51 5.07 16.25
C PRO A 115 -20.86 3.72 15.95
N ALA A 116 -20.08 3.62 14.86
CA ALA A 116 -19.34 2.41 14.50
C ALA A 116 -18.28 1.96 15.53
N HIS A 117 -17.91 2.83 16.48
CA HIS A 117 -16.83 2.62 17.46
C HIS A 117 -17.29 2.73 18.93
N GLN A 118 -18.60 2.82 19.18
CA GLN A 118 -19.19 3.09 20.51
C GLN A 118 -19.93 1.87 21.12
N ASN A 119 -19.66 0.65 20.63
CA ASN A 119 -20.22 -0.59 21.16
C ASN A 119 -19.34 -1.23 22.23
#